data_AF-A0A6V8Q6N1-F1
#
_entry.id   AF-A0A6V8Q6N1-F1
#
_cell.length_a   1.000
_cell.length_b   1.000
_cell.length_c   1.000
_cell.angle_alpha   90.00
_cell.angle_beta   90.00
_cell.angle_gamma   90.00
#
_symmetry.space_group_name_H-M   'P 1'
#
loop_
_entity.id
_entity.type
_entity.pdbx_description
1 polymer ?
#
loop_
_entity_poly.entity_id
_entity_poly.type
_entity_poly.pdbx_seq_one_letter_code
_entity_poly.pdbx_strand_id
1 'polypeptide(L)' 'MTLMRAFSKIDEEGRISIPDNIRREVGLKPGQLVEIKVQGTVQAQYIVIHKRKAAR' A
#
# COMPACT_ATOMS: atom_id res chain seq x y z
N MET A 1 -2.89 -13.97 -8.67
CA MET A 1 -2.42 -12.58 -8.55
C MET A 1 -0.97 -12.60 -8.11
N THR A 2 -0.11 -11.87 -8.79
CA THR A 2 1.31 -11.79 -8.44
C THR A 2 1.48 -10.91 -7.20
N LEU A 3 2.22 -11.40 -6.20
CA LEU A 3 2.53 -10.62 -5.00
C LEU A 3 3.65 -9.64 -5.33
N MET A 4 3.34 -8.34 -5.32
CA MET A 4 4.35 -7.29 -5.42
C MET A 4 4.82 -6.84 -4.05
N ARG A 5 6.13 -6.66 -3.90
CA ARG A 5 6.77 -6.08 -2.73
C ARG A 5 7.62 -4.89 -3.18
N ALA A 6 7.57 -3.80 -2.42
CA ALA A 6 8.45 -2.66 -2.64
C ALA A 6 8.82 -2.04 -1.30
N PHE A 7 9.97 -1.37 -1.29
CA PHE A 7 10.37 -0.49 -0.20
C PHE A 7 9.95 0.93 -0.52
N SER A 8 9.56 1.68 0.50
CA SER A 8 9.29 3.11 0.39
C SER A 8 9.86 3.84 1.60
N LYS A 9 10.18 5.12 1.43
CA LYS A 9 10.68 5.98 2.49
C LYS A 9 9.52 6.73 3.13
N ILE A 10 9.65 6.97 4.43
CA ILE A 10 8.79 7.88 5.17
C ILE A 10 9.36 9.29 4.98
N ASP A 11 8.52 10.25 4.63
CA ASP A 11 8.91 11.67 4.55
C ASP A 11 8.92 12.35 5.93
N GLU A 12 9.32 13.61 5.97
CA GLU A 12 9.43 14.40 7.22
C GLU A 12 8.08 14.60 7.92
N GLU A 13 6.97 14.44 7.18
CA GLU A 13 5.61 14.58 7.68
C GLU A 13 5.00 13.23 8.10
N GLY A 14 5.78 12.15 8.04
CA GLY A 14 5.33 10.80 8.42
C GLY A 14 4.50 10.09 7.37
N ARG A 15 4.49 10.55 6.11
CA ARG A 15 3.73 9.93 5.01
C ARG A 15 4.57 8.88 4.30
N ILE A 16 3.91 7.82 3.83
CA ILE A 16 4.52 6.77 3.00
C ILE A 16 4.01 6.94 1.58
N SER A 17 4.91 7.19 0.64
CA SER A 17 4.55 7.26 -0.78
C SER A 17 4.36 5.85 -1.36
N ILE A 18 3.29 5.62 -2.11
CA ILE A 18 3.08 4.36 -2.84
C ILE A 18 3.95 4.40 -4.11
N PRO A 19 4.92 3.47 -4.29
CA PRO A 19 5.80 3.47 -5.45
C PRO A 19 5.06 3.38 -6.79
N ASP A 20 5.63 4.05 -7.80
CA ASP A 20 5.03 4.20 -9.13
C ASP A 20 4.69 2.87 -9.82
N ASN A 21 5.55 1.87 -9.70
CA ASN A 21 5.35 0.54 -10.25
C ASN A 21 4.13 -0.15 -9.63
N ILE A 22 3.96 -0.06 -8.31
CA ILE A 22 2.79 -0.60 -7.61
C ILE A 22 1.54 0.14 -8.05
N ARG A 23 1.55 1.48 -8.03
CA ARG A 23 0.39 2.30 -8.42
C ARG A 23 -0.12 1.96 -9.81
N ARG A 24 0.78 1.77 -10.78
CA ARG A 24 0.44 1.41 -12.17
C ARG A 24 -0.13 0.00 -12.26
N GLU A 25 0.52 -0.99 -11.65
CA GLU A 25 0.08 -2.38 -11.70
C GLU A 25 -1.34 -2.56 -11.15
N VAL A 26 -1.65 -1.92 -10.02
CA VAL A 26 -2.97 -2.04 -9.40
C VAL A 26 -4.02 -1.07 -9.96
N GLY A 27 -3.61 -0.16 -10.85
CA GLY A 27 -4.46 0.86 -11.45
C GLY A 27 -5.00 1.89 -10.44
N LEU A 28 -4.19 2.27 -9.44
CA LEU A 28 -4.56 3.27 -8.43
C LEU A 28 -4.55 4.68 -9.03
N LYS A 29 -5.64 5.42 -8.80
CA LYS A 29 -5.80 6.82 -9.22
C LYS A 29 -5.77 7.76 -8.02
N PRO A 30 -5.32 9.02 -8.18
CA PRO A 30 -5.41 10.03 -7.12
C PRO A 30 -6.83 10.15 -6.57
N GLY A 31 -6.96 10.27 -5.24
CA GLY A 31 -8.25 10.38 -4.55
C GLY A 31 -8.98 9.06 -4.30
N GLN A 32 -8.46 7.91 -4.76
CA GLN A 32 -9.04 6.62 -4.43
C GLN A 32 -8.73 6.20 -2.99
N LEU A 33 -9.73 5.61 -2.34
CA LEU A 33 -9.57 5.00 -1.03
C LEU A 33 -8.87 3.64 -1.14
N VAL A 34 -7.98 3.36 -0.19
CA VAL A 34 -7.22 2.11 -0.08
C VAL A 34 -7.46 1.44 1.26
N GLU A 35 -7.33 0.12 1.30
CA GLU A 35 -7.35 -0.64 2.55
C GLU A 35 -5.93 -1.03 2.93
N ILE A 36 -5.59 -0.79 4.20
CA ILE A 36 -4.26 -1.01 4.74
C ILE A 36 -4.34 -2.09 5.82
N LYS A 37 -3.54 -3.14 5.66
CA LYS A 37 -3.32 -4.16 6.68
C LYS A 37 -1.89 -4.05 7.19
N VAL A 38 -1.75 -3.69 8.46
CA VAL A 38 -0.46 -3.75 9.15
C VAL A 38 -0.25 -5.20 9.60
N GLN A 39 0.86 -5.82 9.19
CA GLN A 39 1.22 -7.18 9.63
C GLN A 39 2.54 -7.14 10.39
N GLY A 40 2.56 -7.71 11.61
CA GLY A 40 3.80 -7.90 12.37
C GLY A 40 4.04 -6.93 13.52
N THR A 41 3.02 -6.53 14.26
CA THR A 41 3.16 -5.77 15.52
C THR A 41 4.04 -6.44 16.59
N VAL A 42 4.51 -7.67 16.35
CA VAL A 42 5.49 -8.35 17.20
C VAL A 42 6.93 -8.33 16.63
N GLN A 43 7.19 -8.10 15.34
CA GLN A 43 8.59 -8.02 14.81
C GLN A 43 8.77 -7.69 13.31
N ALA A 44 7.76 -7.25 12.55
CA ALA A 44 7.91 -7.05 11.10
C ALA A 44 7.54 -5.64 10.63
N GLN A 45 8.50 -4.98 9.97
CA GLN A 45 8.49 -3.58 9.50
C GLN A 45 7.82 -3.43 8.11
N TYR A 46 6.63 -3.98 7.88
CA TYR A 46 5.96 -3.76 6.59
C TYR A 46 4.44 -3.66 6.68
N ILE A 47 3.88 -2.92 5.71
CA ILE A 47 2.46 -2.68 5.54
C ILE A 47 2.01 -3.35 4.25
N VAL A 48 0.89 -4.08 4.30
CA VAL A 48 0.29 -4.75 3.14
C VAL A 48 -0.95 -3.98 2.69
N ILE A 49 -1.00 -3.59 1.41
CA ILE A 49 -2.10 -2.78 0.85
C ILE A 49 -2.94 -3.65 -0.09
N HIS A 50 -4.25 -3.68 0.10
CA HIS A 50 -5.20 -4.40 -0.75
C HIS A 50 -6.16 -3.43 -1.45
N LYS A 51 -6.59 -3.77 -2.67
CA LYS A 51 -7.67 -3.06 -3.37
C LYS A 51 -9.01 -3.44 -2.74
N ARG A 52 -9.75 -2.44 -2.23
CA ARG A 52 -11.08 -2.64 -1.61
C ARG A 52 -12.07 -3.21 -2.63
N LYS A 53 -12.74 -4.31 -2.29
CA LYS A 53 -13.93 -4.82 -3.04
C LYS A 53 -15.11 -3.90 -2.71
N ALA A 54 -15.82 -3.42 -3.74
CA ALA A 54 -17.04 -2.64 -3.56
C ALA A 54 -18.08 -3.45 -2.76
N ALA A 55 -18.72 -2.82 -1.78
CA ALA A 55 -19.87 -3.40 -1.09
C ALA A 55 -21.05 -3.51 -2.08
N ARG A 56 -21.69 -4.68 -2.13
CA ARG A 56 -22.95 -4.88 -2.86
C ARG A 56 -24.11 -4.30 -2.08
#